data_AF-A0A9Q1BN95-F1
#
_entry.id   AF-A0A9Q1BN95-F1
#
_cell.length_a   1.000
_cell.length_b   1.000
_cell.length_c   1.000
_cell.angle_alpha   90.00
_cell.angle_beta   90.00
_cell.angle_gamma   90.00
#
_symmetry.space_group_name_H-M   'P 1'
#
loop_
_entity.id
_entity.type
_entity.pdbx_description
1 polymer ?
#
loop_
_entity_poly.entity_id
_entity_poly.type
_entity_poly.pdbx_seq_one_letter_code
_entity_poly.pdbx_strand_id
1 'polypeptide(L)'
;MEDKTYRPLNRDPTTSLENKIGKAIKELKEQNKLNKKQVTQLTSRTSLSPRSYGLPKVHKEGIPLRPIVSSINSPSYNLARHLADILTPKAYQARGCHTLKTPNTLLKGLRRYQ
;
A
#
# COMPACT_ATOMS: atom_id res chain seq x y z
N MET A 1 -2.10 22.44 21.87
CA MET A 1 -1.89 21.29 20.96
C MET A 1 -2.43 21.68 19.60
N GLU A 2 -1.65 22.40 18.79
CA GLU A 2 -2.01 22.68 17.39
C GLU A 2 -0.88 22.16 16.52
N ASP A 3 -0.91 20.86 16.25
CA ASP A 3 -0.01 20.24 15.30
C ASP A 3 -0.77 20.10 13.98
N LYS A 4 -0.45 20.94 12.99
CA LYS A 4 -1.09 21.01 11.65
C LYS A 4 -0.93 19.71 10.83
N THR A 5 -0.30 18.69 11.41
CA THR A 5 0.05 17.43 10.76
C THR A 5 -1.18 16.56 10.45
N TYR A 6 -2.23 16.61 11.28
CA TYR A 6 -3.45 15.81 11.08
C TYR A 6 -4.70 16.68 11.07
N ARG A 7 -5.69 16.27 10.27
CA ARG A 7 -7.01 16.90 10.20
C ARG A 7 -8.11 15.88 10.49
N PRO A 8 -9.20 16.26 11.16
CA PRO A 8 -10.35 15.40 11.32
C PRO A 8 -10.94 15.03 9.95
N LEU A 9 -11.41 13.80 9.84
CA LEU A 9 -12.13 13.29 8.67
C LEU A 9 -13.61 13.17 9.03
N ASN A 10 -14.48 13.71 8.18
CA ASN A 10 -15.91 13.71 8.43
C ASN A 10 -16.56 12.33 8.15
N ARG A 11 -15.91 11.46 7.38
CA ARG A 11 -16.42 10.14 6.97
C ARG A 11 -15.26 9.17 6.76
N ASP A 12 -15.51 7.88 6.97
CA ASP A 12 -14.55 6.82 6.67
C ASP A 12 -14.35 6.68 5.15
N PRO A 13 -13.13 6.87 4.62
CA PRO A 13 -12.84 6.75 3.20
C PRO A 13 -12.72 5.30 2.70
N THR A 14 -12.81 4.29 3.58
CA THR A 14 -12.53 2.87 3.27
C THR A 14 -13.35 2.38 2.08
N THR A 15 -14.68 2.54 2.11
CA THR A 15 -15.56 2.12 1.01
C THR A 15 -15.29 2.88 -0.28
N SER A 16 -14.96 4.18 -0.19
CA SER A 16 -14.59 4.96 -1.38
C SER A 16 -13.32 4.42 -2.03
N LEU A 17 -12.34 4.02 -1.21
CA LEU A 17 -11.10 3.42 -1.67
C LEU A 17 -11.31 2.02 -2.26
N GLU A 18 -12.11 1.17 -1.62
CA GLU A 18 -12.52 -0.15 -2.15
C GLU A 18 -13.13 -0.01 -3.55
N ASN A 19 -14.07 0.92 -3.72
CA ASN A 19 -14.74 1.15 -5.00
C ASN A 19 -13.76 1.61 -6.08
N LYS A 20 -12.81 2.50 -5.74
CA LYS A 20 -11.77 2.94 -6.68
C LYS A 20 -10.87 1.79 -7.12
N ILE A 21 -10.47 0.94 -6.18
CA ILE A 21 -9.64 -0.24 -6.46
C ILE A 21 -10.43 -1.24 -7.31
N GLY A 22 -11.69 -1.52 -6.97
CA GLY A 22 -12.56 -2.39 -7.73
C GLY A 22 -12.76 -1.91 -9.17
N LYS A 23 -12.94 -0.59 -9.37
CA LYS A 23 -13.02 0.02 -10.70
C LYS A 23 -11.73 -0.22 -11.51
N ALA A 24 -10.56 0.04 -10.92
CA ALA A 24 -9.29 -0.16 -11.59
C ALA A 24 -9.05 -1.65 -11.96
N ILE A 25 -9.41 -2.58 -11.08
CA ILE A 25 -9.32 -4.03 -11.37
C ILE A 25 -10.25 -4.42 -12.53
N LYS A 26 -11.46 -3.85 -12.56
CA LYS A 26 -12.42 -4.09 -13.64
C LYS A 26 -11.89 -3.60 -14.99
N GLU A 27 -11.35 -2.39 -15.05
CA GLU A 27 -10.73 -1.83 -16.27
C GLU A 27 -9.56 -2.70 -16.75
N LEU A 28 -8.70 -3.17 -15.84
CA LEU A 28 -7.58 -4.05 -16.19
C LEU A 28 -8.04 -5.43 -16.69
N LYS A 29 -9.16 -5.94 -16.17
CA LYS A 29 -9.79 -7.17 -16.66
C LYS A 29 -10.33 -6.98 -18.07
N GLU A 30 -11.00 -5.87 -18.34
CA GLU A 30 -11.54 -5.52 -19.68
C GLU A 30 -10.41 -5.38 -20.72
N GLN A 31 -9.25 -4.87 -20.30
CA GLN A 31 -8.03 -4.83 -21.13
C GLN A 31 -7.33 -6.19 -21.28
N ASN A 32 -7.89 -7.29 -20.77
CA ASN A 32 -7.29 -8.63 -20.74
C ASN A 32 -5.89 -8.68 -20.08
N LYS A 33 -5.59 -7.74 -19.17
CA LYS A 33 -4.31 -7.71 -18.42
C LYS A 33 -4.34 -8.55 -17.15
N LEU A 34 -5.53 -8.97 -16.71
CA LEU A 34 -5.75 -9.78 -15.52
C LEU A 34 -6.62 -11.00 -15.84
N ASN A 35 -6.18 -12.15 -15.36
CA ASN A 35 -6.93 -13.40 -15.41
C ASN A 35 -8.04 -13.42 -14.34
N LYS A 36 -9.08 -14.24 -14.55
CA LYS A 36 -10.20 -14.41 -13.59
C LYS A 36 -9.70 -14.71 -12.17
N LYS A 37 -8.68 -15.56 -12.02
CA LYS A 37 -8.07 -15.90 -10.72
C LYS A 37 -7.42 -14.68 -10.05
N GLN A 38 -6.70 -13.86 -10.82
CA GLN A 38 -6.07 -12.64 -10.30
C GLN A 38 -7.12 -11.62 -9.87
N VAL A 39 -8.19 -11.44 -10.65
CA VAL A 39 -9.30 -10.56 -10.27
C VAL A 39 -9.90 -10.96 -8.92
N THR A 40 -10.17 -12.25 -8.71
CA THR A 40 -10.70 -12.74 -7.44
C THR A 40 -9.74 -12.52 -6.27
N GLN A 41 -8.44 -12.72 -6.48
CA GLN A 41 -7.41 -12.51 -5.46
C GLN A 41 -7.20 -11.03 -5.11
N LEU A 42 -7.30 -10.15 -6.11
CA LEU A 42 -7.10 -8.71 -5.95
C LEU A 42 -8.32 -8.00 -5.36
N THR A 43 -9.52 -8.55 -5.55
CA THR A 43 -10.76 -7.96 -5.05
C THR A 43 -10.90 -8.22 -3.56
N SER A 44 -10.74 -7.17 -2.75
CA SER A 44 -11.12 -7.18 -1.33
C SER A 44 -12.64 -7.03 -1.21
N ARG A 45 -13.30 -7.91 -0.45
CA ARG A 45 -14.76 -7.89 -0.23
C ARG A 45 -15.19 -7.38 1.14
N THR A 46 -14.27 -7.38 2.10
CA THR A 46 -14.54 -7.05 3.50
C THR A 46 -13.33 -6.33 4.07
N SER A 47 -13.02 -5.16 3.53
CA SER A 47 -11.86 -4.41 4.01
C SER A 47 -12.17 -3.64 5.28
N LEU A 48 -11.14 -3.47 6.10
CA LEU A 48 -11.18 -2.62 7.28
C LEU A 48 -10.31 -1.39 7.05
N SER A 49 -10.67 -0.28 7.70
CA SER A 49 -9.76 0.86 7.79
C SER A 49 -8.45 0.44 8.49
N PRO A 50 -7.29 0.92 8.01
CA PRO A 50 -6.02 0.66 8.68
C PRO A 50 -6.06 1.09 10.14
N ARG A 51 -5.57 0.24 11.05
CA ARG A 51 -5.56 0.55 12.49
C ARG A 51 -4.25 1.21 12.87
N SER A 52 -4.34 2.37 13.51
CA SER A 52 -3.20 3.03 14.17
C SER A 52 -3.16 2.67 15.65
N TYR A 53 -2.02 2.22 16.16
CA TYR A 53 -1.79 2.00 17.59
C TYR A 53 -0.35 2.36 17.97
N GLY A 54 -0.10 2.51 19.27
CA GLY A 54 1.23 2.83 19.80
C GLY A 54 1.81 1.67 20.60
N LEU A 55 3.08 1.35 20.38
CA LEU A 55 3.84 0.44 21.27
C LEU A 55 4.75 1.25 22.21
N PRO A 56 4.81 0.93 23.50
CA PRO A 56 5.66 1.67 24.45
C PRO A 56 7.15 1.48 24.14
N LYS A 57 7.91 2.57 24.07
CA LYS A 57 9.37 2.54 24.05
C LYS A 57 9.90 2.43 25.48
N VAL A 58 9.86 1.22 26.05
CA VAL A 58 10.22 0.93 27.47
C VAL A 58 11.65 1.33 27.89
N HIS A 59 12.53 1.59 26.93
CA HIS A 59 13.92 1.98 27.17
C HIS A 59 14.14 3.51 27.14
N LYS A 60 13.07 4.31 27.04
CA LYS A 60 13.14 5.78 27.01
C LYS A 60 12.39 6.35 28.21
N GLU A 61 12.94 7.39 28.81
CA GLU A 61 12.27 8.15 29.87
C GLU A 61 10.91 8.67 29.38
N GLY A 62 9.91 8.64 30.26
CA GLY A 62 8.53 8.98 29.91
C GLY A 62 7.81 7.97 29.01
N ILE A 63 8.47 6.87 28.61
CA ILE A 63 7.92 5.73 27.84
C ILE A 63 7.06 6.19 26.64
N PRO A 64 7.62 6.99 25.71
CA PRO A 64 6.87 7.47 24.55
C PRO A 64 6.40 6.31 23.67
N LEU A 65 5.23 6.47 23.03
CA LEU A 65 4.70 5.48 22.10
C LEU A 65 5.42 5.53 20.74
N ARG A 66 5.65 4.38 20.13
CA ARG A 66 6.01 4.22 18.72
C ARG A 66 4.71 4.04 17.92
N PRO A 67 4.29 5.02 17.10
CA PRO A 67 3.10 4.86 16.28
C PRO A 67 3.33 3.79 15.21
N ILE A 68 2.37 2.88 15.07
CA ILE A 68 2.33 1.81 14.06
C ILE A 68 0.99 1.91 13.35
N VAL A 69 1.03 1.81 12.02
CA VAL A 69 -0.18 1.69 11.18
C VAL A 69 -0.21 0.29 10.61
N SER A 70 -1.21 -0.50 11.02
CA SER A 70 -1.46 -1.82 10.45
C SER A 70 -2.43 -1.72 9.29
N SER A 71 -1.95 -2.07 8.10
CA SER A 71 -2.74 -2.13 6.86
C SER A 71 -3.27 -3.54 6.57
N ILE A 72 -3.24 -4.44 7.55
CA ILE A 72 -3.79 -5.79 7.43
C ILE A 72 -5.30 -5.68 7.17
N ASN A 73 -5.80 -6.43 6.17
CA ASN A 73 -7.18 -6.38 5.70
C ASN A 73 -7.62 -5.00 5.19
N SER A 74 -6.70 -4.10 4.87
CA SER A 74 -7.03 -2.82 4.22
C SER A 74 -7.47 -3.03 2.76
N PRO A 75 -8.22 -2.07 2.17
CA PRO A 75 -8.67 -2.17 0.79
C PRO A 75 -7.54 -2.42 -0.22
N SER A 76 -6.37 -1.84 0.04
CA SER A 76 -5.20 -1.94 -0.82
C SER A 76 -4.28 -3.12 -0.52
N TYR A 77 -4.56 -3.94 0.51
CA TYR A 77 -3.63 -4.96 0.98
C TYR A 77 -3.25 -5.99 -0.09
N ASN A 78 -4.25 -6.63 -0.70
CA ASN A 78 -4.03 -7.65 -1.74
C ASN A 78 -3.36 -7.07 -2.99
N LEU A 79 -3.75 -5.85 -3.38
CA LEU A 79 -3.14 -5.14 -4.49
C LEU A 79 -1.67 -4.84 -4.22
N ALA A 80 -1.35 -4.31 -3.03
CA ALA A 80 0.02 -4.00 -2.64
C ALA A 80 0.88 -5.25 -2.59
N ARG A 81 0.35 -6.37 -2.07
CA ARG A 81 1.04 -7.66 -2.07
C ARG A 81 1.32 -8.16 -3.48
N HIS A 82 0.33 -8.11 -4.37
CA HIS A 82 0.51 -8.52 -5.76
C HIS A 82 1.57 -7.68 -6.48
N LEU A 83 1.57 -6.36 -6.26
CA LEU A 83 2.61 -5.48 -6.79
C LEU A 83 3.99 -5.81 -6.21
N ALA A 84 4.08 -6.10 -4.91
CA ALA A 84 5.33 -6.51 -4.29
C ALA A 84 5.88 -7.80 -4.92
N ASP A 85 5.04 -8.79 -5.17
CA ASP A 85 5.45 -10.06 -5.81
C ASP A 85 6.03 -9.82 -7.23
N ILE A 86 5.45 -8.87 -7.99
CA ILE A 86 5.95 -8.49 -9.33
C ILE A 86 7.26 -7.70 -9.24
N LEU A 87 7.35 -6.77 -8.28
CA LEU A 87 8.45 -5.82 -8.20
C LEU A 87 9.68 -6.39 -7.51
N THR A 88 9.51 -7.32 -6.57
CA THR A 88 10.61 -7.86 -5.75
C THR A 88 11.74 -8.47 -6.60
N PRO A 89 11.48 -9.36 -7.58
CA PRO A 89 12.54 -9.90 -8.43
C PRO A 89 13.28 -8.81 -9.23
N LYS A 90 12.54 -7.83 -9.76
CA LYS A 90 13.10 -6.74 -10.57
C LYS A 90 13.93 -5.77 -9.73
N ALA A 91 13.50 -5.50 -8.49
CA ALA A 91 14.24 -4.69 -7.53
C ALA A 91 15.56 -5.37 -7.13
N TYR A 92 15.56 -6.71 -6.99
CA TYR A 92 16.79 -7.46 -6.72
C TYR A 92 17.73 -7.56 -7.92
N GLN A 93 17.24 -7.49 -9.16
CA GLN A 93 18.11 -7.37 -10.34
C GLN A 93 18.79 -5.99 -10.44
N ALA A 94 18.18 -4.95 -9.86
CA ALA A 94 18.74 -3.61 -9.79
C ALA A 94 19.81 -3.42 -8.69
N ARG A 95 20.34 -4.51 -8.10
CA ARG A 95 21.26 -4.58 -6.93
C ARG A 95 22.58 -3.80 -7.02
N GLY A 96 22.87 -3.07 -8.09
CA GLY A 96 23.95 -2.06 -8.12
C GLY A 96 23.52 -0.68 -7.60
N CYS A 97 22.22 -0.46 -7.37
CA CYS A 97 21.63 0.84 -7.07
C CYS A 97 20.92 0.78 -5.70
N HIS A 98 21.68 0.95 -4.61
CA HIS A 98 21.15 0.96 -3.23
C HIS A 98 20.31 2.19 -2.88
N THR A 99 19.93 3.01 -3.85
CA THR A 99 19.46 4.37 -3.63
C THR A 99 18.18 4.67 -4.40
N LEU A 100 17.12 3.94 -4.09
CA LEU A 100 15.76 4.31 -4.50
C LEU A 100 15.22 5.36 -3.52
N LYS A 101 15.55 6.63 -3.75
CA LYS A 101 15.13 7.72 -2.84
C LYS A 101 13.67 8.16 -3.06
N THR A 102 13.11 7.91 -4.25
CA THR A 102 11.76 8.37 -4.62
C THR A 102 10.98 7.37 -5.49
N PRO A 103 9.64 7.40 -5.46
CA PRO A 103 8.81 6.61 -6.38
C PRO A 103 9.11 6.89 -7.86
N ASN A 104 9.40 8.15 -8.20
CA ASN A 104 9.73 8.53 -9.56
C ASN A 104 11.05 7.93 -10.05
N THR A 105 12.06 7.84 -9.16
CA THR A 105 13.32 7.16 -9.48
C THR A 105 13.13 5.66 -9.69
N LEU A 106 12.22 5.02 -8.94
CA LEU A 106 11.84 3.61 -9.15
C LEU A 106 11.20 3.42 -10.52
N LEU A 107 10.20 4.24 -10.88
CA LEU A 107 9.50 4.14 -12.17
C LEU A 107 10.45 4.33 -13.36
N LYS A 108 11.38 5.29 -13.28
CA LYS A 108 12.43 5.47 -14.30
C LYS A 108 13.33 4.23 -14.43
N GLY A 109 13.67 3.59 -13.31
CA GLY A 109 14.45 2.35 -13.31
C GLY A 109 13.69 1.17 -13.94
N LEU A 110 12.42 0.99 -13.59
CA LEU A 110 11.59 -0.11 -14.09
C LEU A 110 11.35 -0.04 -15.61
N ARG A 111 11.27 1.17 -16.18
CA ARG A 111 11.15 1.37 -17.64
C ARG A 111 12.39 0.97 -18.43
N ARG A 112 13.55 0.81 -17.78
CA ARG A 112 14.79 0.35 -18.45
C ARG A 112 14.82 -1.16 -18.71
N TYR A 113 13.87 -1.91 -18.13
CA TYR A 113 13.75 -3.36 -18.26
C TYR A 113 12.61 -3.80 -19.19
N GLN A 114 12.05 -2.88 -19.99
CA GLN A 114 11.05 -3.13 -21.03
C GLN A 114 11.69 -2.89 -22.39
#